data_AF-A0A7L5A0Z7-F1
#
_entry.id   AF-A0A7L5A0Z7-F1
#
_cell.length_a   1.000
_cell.length_b   1.000
_cell.length_c   1.000
_cell.angle_alpha   90.00
_cell.angle_beta   90.00
_cell.angle_gamma   90.00
#
_symmetry.space_group_name_H-M   'P 1'
#
loop_
_entity.id
_entity.type
_entity.pdbx_description
1 polymer ?
#
loop_
_entity_poly.entity_id
_entity_poly.type
_entity_poly.pdbx_seq_one_letter_code
_entity_poly.pdbx_strand_id
1 'polypeptide(L)' 'MDVNRNKLDDATEFRARGDWNQIKGRAKQQWGNLTDDDLDYAEGKQDEWLGRLERKTGETVDDIKNWFRRNF' A
#
# COMPACT_ATOMS: atom_id res chain seq x y z
N MET A 1 30.82 -8.09 9.31
CA MET A 1 29.93 -9.20 8.93
C MET A 1 28.50 -8.67 8.94
N ASP A 2 28.17 -8.01 7.83
CA ASP A 2 26.94 -8.12 7.06
C ASP A 2 25.59 -8.13 7.79
N VAL A 3 24.95 -6.95 7.71
CA VAL A 3 23.51 -6.71 7.52
C VAL A 3 22.56 -7.67 8.25
N ASN A 4 22.23 -7.30 9.48
CA ASN A 4 21.19 -7.95 10.28
C ASN A 4 19.81 -7.67 9.67
N ARG A 5 19.46 -8.49 8.68
CA ARG A 5 18.16 -9.15 8.46
C ARG A 5 16.91 -8.42 8.97
N ASN A 6 16.64 -7.21 8.49
CA ASN A 6 15.29 -6.64 8.51
C ASN A 6 14.67 -6.79 7.10
N LYS A 7 14.40 -8.04 6.71
CA LYS A 7 13.62 -8.42 5.51
C LYS A 7 12.17 -8.80 5.87
N LEU A 8 11.67 -8.28 6.99
CA LEU A 8 10.34 -8.60 7.53
C LEU A 8 9.49 -7.35 7.83
N ASP A 9 9.89 -6.18 7.34
CA ASP A 9 9.13 -4.93 7.50
C ASP A 9 8.21 -4.61 6.30
N ASP A 10 8.25 -5.42 5.23
CA ASP A 10 7.45 -5.19 4.02
C ASP A 10 5.95 -5.56 4.17
N ALA A 11 5.57 -6.29 5.22
CA ALA A 11 4.23 -6.90 5.37
C ALA A 11 3.45 -6.48 6.64
N THR A 12 4.09 -5.74 7.54
CA THR A 12 3.49 -5.24 8.78
C THR A 12 3.60 -3.72 8.66
N GLU A 13 2.58 -2.93 8.32
CA GLU A 13 1.77 -2.27 9.34
C GLU A 13 0.83 -1.21 8.70
N PHE A 14 0.37 -1.38 7.45
CA PHE A 14 -0.58 -0.39 6.87
C PHE A 14 -1.85 -0.24 7.72
N ARG A 15 -2.28 -1.31 8.41
CA ARG A 15 -3.38 -1.33 9.38
C ARG A 15 -3.04 -0.76 10.75
N ALA A 16 -1.78 -0.75 11.19
CA ALA A 16 -1.41 -0.31 12.54
C ALA A 16 -1.26 1.21 12.65
N ARG A 17 -1.24 1.92 11.51
CA ARG A 17 -1.33 3.38 11.49
C ARG A 17 -2.79 3.76 11.77
N GLY A 18 -3.03 4.39 12.92
CA GLY A 18 -4.33 5.00 13.27
C GLY A 18 -4.88 5.99 12.23
N ASP A 19 -4.11 6.29 11.18
CA ASP A 19 -4.42 7.18 10.07
C ASP A 19 -4.70 6.48 8.73
N TRP A 20 -5.16 5.22 8.72
CA TRP A 20 -5.55 4.53 7.48
C TRP A 20 -6.53 5.35 6.62
N ASN A 21 -7.44 6.10 7.24
CA ASN A 21 -8.33 7.00 6.51
C ASN A 21 -7.61 8.16 5.81
N GLN A 22 -6.53 8.71 6.38
CA GLN A 22 -5.69 9.70 5.69
C GLN A 22 -4.93 9.08 4.53
N ILE A 23 -4.40 7.86 4.71
CA ILE A 23 -3.72 7.11 3.66
C ILE A 23 -4.68 6.90 2.48
N LYS A 24 -5.90 6.42 2.77
CA LYS A 24 -6.95 6.27 1.75
C LYS A 24 -7.28 7.60 1.08
N GLY A 25 -7.39 8.68 1.84
CA GLY A 25 -7.63 10.02 1.31
C GLY A 25 -6.55 10.50 0.34
N ARG A 26 -5.26 10.27 0.65
CA ARG A 26 -4.15 10.63 -0.24
C ARG A 26 -4.08 9.74 -1.46
N ALA A 27 -4.32 8.44 -1.32
CA ALA A 27 -4.36 7.51 -2.43
C ALA A 27 -5.47 7.88 -3.43
N LYS A 28 -6.68 8.19 -2.95
CA LYS A 28 -7.78 8.68 -3.79
C LYS A 28 -7.43 9.97 -4.52
N GLN A 29 -6.67 10.88 -3.91
CA GLN A 29 -6.19 12.11 -4.56
C GLN A 29 -5.12 11.83 -5.63
N GLN A 30 -4.21 10.89 -5.38
CA GLN A 30 -3.16 10.52 -6.33
C GLN A 30 -3.72 9.86 -7.59
N TRP A 31 -4.62 8.89 -7.41
CA TRP A 31 -5.07 8.02 -8.50
C TRP A 31 -6.45 8.38 -9.05
N GLY A 32 -7.28 9.12 -8.30
CA GLY A 32 -8.60 9.64 -8.70
C GLY A 32 -9.69 8.59 -8.93
N ASN A 33 -9.31 7.38 -9.34
CA ASN A 33 -10.18 6.26 -9.71
C ASN A 33 -10.31 5.20 -8.61
N LEU A 34 -9.51 5.30 -7.55
CA LEU A 34 -9.60 4.42 -6.41
C LEU A 34 -10.78 4.81 -5.53
N THR A 35 -11.48 3.80 -5.04
CA THR A 35 -12.55 3.94 -4.05
C THR A 35 -12.06 3.53 -2.67
N ASP A 36 -12.87 3.80 -1.65
CA ASP A 36 -12.56 3.35 -0.29
C ASP A 36 -12.45 1.81 -0.20
N ASP A 37 -13.25 1.10 -0.99
CA ASP A 37 -13.25 -0.37 -1.10
C ASP A 37 -12.01 -0.91 -1.84
N ASP A 38 -11.54 -0.20 -2.88
CA ASP A 38 -10.29 -0.56 -3.55
C ASP A 38 -9.07 -0.43 -2.62
N LEU A 39 -9.17 0.45 -1.62
CA LEU A 39 -8.15 0.69 -0.60
C LEU A 39 -8.47 -0.01 0.71
N ASP A 40 -9.43 -0.93 0.75
CA ASP A 40 -9.66 -1.77 1.91
C ASP A 40 -8.60 -2.89 1.94
N TYR A 41 -7.71 -2.82 2.94
CA TYR A 41 -6.63 -3.78 3.09
C TYR A 41 -7.03 -4.89 4.07
N ALA A 42 -6.95 -6.14 3.60
CA ALA A 42 -7.09 -7.34 4.41
C ALA A 42 -5.72 -7.90 4.81
N GLU A 43 -5.50 -8.14 6.11
CA GLU A 43 -4.25 -8.74 6.59
C GLU A 43 -4.02 -10.11 5.94
N GLY A 44 -2.79 -10.33 5.45
CA GLY A 44 -2.44 -11.55 4.72
C GLY A 44 -2.87 -11.56 3.24
N LYS A 45 -3.52 -10.49 2.73
CA LYS A 45 -3.94 -10.36 1.32
C LYS A 45 -3.20 -9.25 0.56
N GLN A 46 -1.97 -8.94 0.97
CA GLN A 46 -1.21 -7.83 0.41
C GLN A 46 -0.95 -7.97 -1.10
N ASP A 47 -0.53 -9.15 -1.56
CA ASP A 47 -0.31 -9.39 -3.00
C ASP A 47 -1.59 -9.26 -3.83
N GLU A 48 -2.72 -9.76 -3.32
CA GLU A 48 -4.03 -9.63 -3.98
C GLU A 48 -4.48 -8.18 -4.04
N TRP A 49 -4.30 -7.44 -2.94
CA TRP A 49 -4.64 -6.02 -2.85
C TRP A 49 -3.80 -5.17 -3.81
N LEU A 50 -2.48 -5.38 -3.84
CA LEU A 50 -1.57 -4.69 -4.76
C LEU A 50 -1.90 -5.02 -6.23
N GLY A 51 -2.22 -6.27 -6.56
CA GLY A 51 -2.64 -6.65 -7.91
C GLY A 51 -4.01 -6.09 -8.32
N ARG A 52 -4.89 -5.80 -7.36
CA ARG A 52 -6.13 -5.03 -7.62
C ARG A 52 -5.81 -3.57 -7.90
N LEU A 53 -4.93 -2.97 -7.10
CA LEU A 53 -4.50 -1.58 -7.28
C LEU A 53 -3.80 -1.39 -8.63
N GLU A 54 -2.83 -2.24 -9.00
CA GLU A 54 -2.15 -2.18 -10.29
C GLU A 54 -3.15 -2.17 -11.47
N ARG A 55 -4.15 -3.04 -11.44
CA ARG A 55 -5.19 -3.08 -12.49
C ARG A 55 -6.08 -1.85 -12.52
N LYS A 56 -6.30 -1.20 -11.37
CA LYS A 56 -7.13 0.00 -11.24
C LYS A 56 -6.35 1.24 -11.64
N THR A 57 -5.18 1.46 -11.05
CA THR A 57 -4.35 2.65 -11.26
C THR A 57 -3.62 2.61 -12.60
N GLY A 58 -3.33 1.41 -13.12
CA GLY A 58 -2.46 1.21 -14.28
C GLY A 58 -0.97 1.33 -13.96
N GLU A 59 -0.61 1.52 -12.69
CA GLU A 59 0.77 1.60 -12.22
C GLU A 59 1.27 0.25 -11.75
N THR A 60 2.59 0.04 -11.82
CA THR A 60 3.18 -1.21 -11.36
C THR A 60 3.06 -1.35 -9.85
N VAL A 61 2.99 -2.59 -9.37
CA VAL A 61 3.06 -2.87 -7.92
C VAL A 61 4.25 -2.19 -7.24
N ASP A 62 5.40 -2.07 -7.93
CA ASP A 62 6.59 -1.41 -7.38
C ASP A 62 6.37 0.10 -7.17
N ASP A 63 5.76 0.78 -8.15
CA ASP A 63 5.47 2.22 -8.05
C ASP A 63 4.48 2.50 -6.92
N ILE A 64 3.43 1.68 -6.82
CA ILE A 64 2.45 1.74 -5.72
C ILE A 64 3.16 1.60 -4.37
N LYS A 65 3.99 0.55 -4.20
CA LYS A 65 4.77 0.34 -2.97
C LYS A 65 5.69 1.53 -2.66
N ASN A 66 6.35 2.06 -3.67
CA ASN A 66 7.26 3.20 -3.54
C ASN A 66 6.50 4.46 -3.11
N TRP A 67 5.33 4.72 -3.70
CA TRP A 67 4.47 5.82 -3.30
C TRP A 67 4.08 5.72 -1.82
N PHE A 68 3.66 4.54 -1.36
CA PHE A 68 3.33 4.34 0.05
C PHE A 68 4.56 4.59 0.94
N ARG A 69 5.72 4.00 0.62
CA ARG A 69 6.97 4.18 1.36
C ARG A 69 7.46 5.63 1.41
N ARG A 70 7.19 6.41 0.36
CA ARG A 70 7.60 7.82 0.27
C ARG A 70 6.67 8.73 1.09
N ASN A 71 5.39 8.41 1.14
CA ASN A 71 4.38 9.25 1.79
C ASN A 71 4.15 8.88 3.26
N PHE A 72 4.50 7.65 3.65
CA PHE A 72 4.18 7.06 4.95
C PHE A 72 5.36 6.22 5.43
#